data_AF-A0A1Q9EX01-F1
#
_entry.id   AF-A0A1Q9EX01-F1
#
_cell.length_a   1.000
_cell.length_b   1.000
_cell.length_c   1.000
_cell.angle_alpha   90.00
_cell.angle_beta   90.00
_cell.angle_gamma   90.00
#
_symmetry.space_group_name_H-M   'P 1'
#
loop_
_entity.id
_entity.type
_entity.pdbx_description
1 polymer ?
#
loop_
_entity_poly.entity_id
_entity_poly.type
_entity_poly.pdbx_seq_one_letter_code
_entity_poly.pdbx_strand_id
1 'polypeptide(L)'
;MQIRTGHALRTACAALLLLDICEASYSCPEYSEIRQPSVSSKMFNISSFGGTWYMVATTEPTMPPFCTCIHNDVQIHELEGWYAYTSHATCEGKIPISVPVKGELSKDPSSPGLLHENFGLFNHTMSSLDPNMIFEAQYNERGEMVLAMTYACLGWLLPVPPIGEPKFSFNVLSRRRNWTTSDLREVVANATKATQGLLDVANVRFADQQTYASCASDITV
;
A
#
# COMPACT_ATOMS: atom_id res chain seq x y z
N MET A 1 -19.32 -8.57 33.32
CA MET A 1 -18.62 -7.47 32.61
C MET A 1 -17.13 -7.70 32.78
N GLN A 2 -16.53 -8.46 31.86
CA GLN A 2 -15.12 -8.87 31.92
C GLN A 2 -14.29 -7.89 31.09
N ILE A 3 -13.39 -7.17 31.75
CA ILE A 3 -12.37 -6.35 31.10
C ILE A 3 -11.27 -7.32 30.63
N ARG A 4 -11.19 -7.58 29.33
CA ARG A 4 -10.05 -8.26 28.72
C ARG A 4 -8.91 -7.25 28.61
N THR A 5 -7.87 -7.46 29.40
CA THR A 5 -6.56 -6.81 29.29
C THR A 5 -5.86 -7.32 28.02
N GLY A 6 -5.95 -6.55 26.94
CA GLY A 6 -5.10 -6.75 25.76
C GLY A 6 -3.65 -6.46 26.13
N HIS A 7 -2.77 -7.42 25.87
CA HIS A 7 -1.32 -7.26 26.01
C HIS A 7 -0.82 -6.22 25.00
N ALA A 8 -0.65 -4.98 25.47
CA ALA A 8 0.33 -4.08 24.89
C ALA A 8 1.70 -4.59 25.31
N LEU A 9 2.57 -4.91 24.35
CA LEU A 9 4.00 -5.03 24.61
C LEU A 9 4.52 -3.62 24.95
N ARG A 10 4.34 -3.23 26.21
CA ARG A 10 5.02 -2.09 26.81
C ARG A 10 5.88 -2.63 27.94
N THR A 11 7.17 -2.34 27.81
CA THR A 11 8.11 -1.93 28.87
C THR A 11 9.34 -2.83 29.00
N ALA A 12 10.46 -2.35 28.44
CA ALA A 12 11.75 -2.30 29.13
C ALA A 12 12.70 -1.29 28.44
N CYS A 13 12.32 -0.01 28.35
CA CYS A 13 13.29 1.09 28.14
C CYS A 13 13.47 1.82 29.47
N ALA A 14 14.30 1.24 30.34
CA ALA A 14 14.69 1.86 31.59
C ALA A 14 16.02 2.61 31.39
N ALA A 15 15.93 3.94 31.46
CA ALA A 15 16.93 4.92 31.85
C ALA A 15 18.41 4.48 31.93
N LEU A 16 19.18 4.82 30.89
CA LEU A 16 20.56 5.26 31.02
C LEU A 16 20.85 6.32 29.94
N LEU A 17 21.49 7.40 30.38
CA LEU A 17 21.66 8.71 29.73
C LEU A 17 22.64 8.74 28.54
N LEU A 18 22.58 7.77 27.62
CA LEU A 18 23.37 7.79 26.38
C LEU A 18 22.52 7.26 25.23
N LEU A 19 22.21 8.17 24.29
CA LEU A 19 21.76 8.02 22.89
C LEU A 19 21.57 6.60 22.30
N ASP A 20 20.78 5.75 22.93
CA ASP A 20 20.22 4.57 22.28
C ASP A 20 18.97 5.00 21.52
N ILE A 21 19.20 5.40 20.27
CA ILE A 21 18.17 5.42 19.24
C ILE A 21 17.68 3.98 19.18
N CYS A 22 16.54 3.71 19.82
CA CYS A 22 15.79 2.49 19.61
C CYS A 22 15.29 2.57 18.16
N GLU A 23 16.12 2.14 17.22
CA GLU A 23 15.69 1.85 15.86
C GLU A 23 14.63 0.76 16.02
N ALA A 24 13.37 1.18 16.04
CA ALA A 24 12.26 0.26 15.94
C ALA A 24 12.48 -0.48 14.63
N SER A 25 12.87 -1.76 14.72
CA SER A 25 12.89 -2.62 13.55
C SER A 25 11.46 -2.65 13.04
N TYR A 26 11.21 -2.05 11.87
CA TYR A 26 9.88 -2.05 11.28
C TYR A 26 9.49 -3.51 11.04
N SER A 27 8.52 -3.99 11.80
CA SER A 27 7.82 -5.24 11.54
C SER A 27 6.57 -4.94 10.73
N CYS A 28 6.09 -5.92 9.95
CA CYS A 28 4.77 -5.80 9.34
C CYS A 28 3.72 -5.60 10.45
N PRO A 29 2.97 -4.50 10.46
CA PRO A 29 1.96 -4.27 11.49
C PRO A 29 0.81 -5.25 11.31
N GLU A 30 0.14 -5.61 12.40
CA GLU A 30 -1.09 -6.40 12.29
C GLU A 30 -2.17 -5.56 11.61
N TYR A 31 -2.96 -6.16 10.71
CA TYR A 31 -4.02 -5.42 10.00
C TYR A 31 -4.99 -4.72 10.95
N SER A 32 -5.27 -5.36 12.09
CA SER A 32 -6.15 -4.80 13.11
C SER A 32 -5.64 -3.51 13.77
N GLU A 33 -4.34 -3.24 13.72
CA GLU A 33 -3.71 -2.03 14.28
C GLU A 33 -3.80 -0.83 13.33
N ILE A 34 -3.84 -1.08 12.02
CA ILE A 34 -3.80 -0.02 11.00
C ILE A 34 -5.15 0.19 10.29
N ARG A 35 -6.04 -0.82 10.30
CA ARG A 35 -7.33 -0.73 9.61
C ARG A 35 -8.20 0.38 10.19
N GLN A 36 -8.71 1.22 9.31
CA GLN A 36 -9.63 2.30 9.64
C GLN A 36 -11.09 1.84 9.54
N PRO A 37 -12.05 2.52 10.19
CA PRO A 37 -13.47 2.18 10.09
C PRO A 37 -14.01 2.13 8.65
N SER A 38 -13.41 2.87 7.72
CA SER A 38 -13.78 2.93 6.30
C SER A 38 -13.55 1.62 5.53
N VAL A 39 -12.72 0.72 6.07
CA VAL A 39 -12.48 -0.63 5.51
C VAL A 39 -13.14 -1.74 6.32
N SER A 40 -14.06 -1.41 7.22
CA SER A 40 -14.84 -2.40 7.97
C SER A 40 -15.80 -3.18 7.06
N SER A 41 -16.16 -4.41 7.47
CA SER A 41 -17.08 -5.27 6.72
C SER A 41 -18.49 -4.71 6.50
N LYS A 42 -18.85 -3.61 7.16
CA LYS A 42 -20.12 -2.89 6.96
C LYS A 42 -20.05 -1.80 5.89
N MET A 43 -18.85 -1.27 5.65
CA MET A 43 -18.62 -0.11 4.78
C MET A 43 -17.91 -0.51 3.48
N PHE A 44 -17.04 -1.49 3.54
CA PHE A 44 -16.13 -1.85 2.46
C PHE A 44 -16.59 -3.09 1.72
N ASN A 45 -16.69 -2.94 0.40
CA ASN A 45 -16.89 -4.02 -0.54
C ASN A 45 -15.65 -4.09 -1.45
N ILE A 46 -14.98 -5.25 -1.46
CA ILE A 46 -13.76 -5.43 -2.24
C ILE A 46 -13.99 -5.28 -3.75
N SER A 47 -15.19 -5.61 -4.25
CA SER A 47 -15.53 -5.38 -5.66
C SER A 47 -15.47 -3.90 -6.06
N SER A 48 -15.66 -2.97 -5.12
CA SER A 48 -15.50 -1.51 -5.37
C SER A 48 -14.04 -1.10 -5.62
N PHE A 49 -13.07 -1.97 -5.30
CA PHE A 49 -11.66 -1.78 -5.60
C PHE A 49 -11.28 -2.17 -7.04
N GLY A 50 -12.18 -2.78 -7.82
CA GLY A 50 -11.92 -3.09 -9.23
C GLY A 50 -11.80 -1.85 -10.13
N GLY A 51 -11.08 -1.98 -11.26
CA GLY A 51 -10.87 -0.91 -12.25
C GLY A 51 -9.52 -0.19 -12.10
N THR A 52 -9.38 0.94 -12.79
CA THR A 52 -8.12 1.69 -12.84
C THR A 52 -7.91 2.56 -11.58
N TRP A 53 -6.69 2.53 -11.07
CA TRP A 53 -6.22 3.32 -9.93
C TRP A 53 -4.88 3.98 -10.22
N TYR A 54 -4.79 5.28 -10.01
CA TYR A 54 -3.54 6.04 -10.12
C TYR A 54 -2.83 6.04 -8.78
N MET A 55 -1.59 5.55 -8.75
CA MET A 55 -0.74 5.63 -7.57
C MET A 55 -0.18 7.05 -7.49
N VAL A 56 -0.74 7.85 -6.59
CA VAL A 56 -0.44 9.28 -6.45
C VAL A 56 0.57 9.57 -5.33
N ALA A 57 0.75 8.63 -4.40
CA ALA A 57 1.84 8.64 -3.46
C ALA A 57 2.32 7.21 -3.19
N THR A 58 3.63 6.97 -3.07
CA THR A 58 4.17 5.62 -2.88
C THR A 58 5.55 5.57 -2.24
N THR A 59 5.81 4.56 -1.42
CA THR A 59 7.16 4.15 -1.01
C THR A 59 7.67 2.91 -1.75
N GLU A 60 6.94 2.40 -2.76
CA GLU A 60 7.20 1.14 -3.48
C GLU A 60 8.69 0.97 -3.82
N PRO A 61 9.40 0.08 -3.10
CA PRO A 61 10.85 -0.05 -3.22
C PRO A 61 11.28 -0.90 -4.41
N THR A 62 10.38 -1.69 -5.00
CA THR A 62 10.70 -2.47 -6.21
C THR A 62 10.65 -1.62 -7.48
N MET A 63 10.09 -0.43 -7.39
CA MET A 63 9.94 0.49 -8.52
C MET A 63 11.03 1.56 -8.49
N PRO A 64 11.91 1.65 -9.49
CA PRO A 64 12.96 2.65 -9.50
C PRO A 64 12.41 4.08 -9.38
N PRO A 65 13.11 5.00 -8.69
CA PRO A 65 12.62 6.37 -8.48
C PRO A 65 12.37 7.17 -9.77
N PHE A 66 13.04 6.80 -10.87
CA PHE A 66 12.87 7.41 -12.19
C PHE A 66 11.63 6.90 -12.95
N CYS A 67 10.90 5.94 -12.38
CA CYS A 67 9.60 5.47 -12.88
C CYS A 67 8.47 6.22 -12.18
N THR A 68 7.61 6.84 -12.97
CA THR A 68 6.50 7.69 -12.54
C THR A 68 5.20 7.27 -13.23
N CYS A 69 4.11 8.00 -12.93
CA CYS A 69 2.80 7.82 -13.57
C CYS A 69 2.23 6.40 -13.45
N ILE A 70 2.47 5.81 -12.27
CA ILE A 70 2.11 4.43 -11.99
C ILE A 70 0.59 4.32 -11.88
N HIS A 71 -0.02 3.42 -12.64
CA HIS A 71 -1.42 3.06 -12.47
C HIS A 71 -1.62 1.56 -12.47
N ASN A 72 -2.62 1.11 -11.72
CA ASN A 72 -2.98 -0.29 -11.58
C ASN A 72 -4.35 -0.52 -12.20
N ASP A 73 -4.45 -1.47 -13.12
CA ASP A 73 -5.73 -1.96 -13.62
C ASP A 73 -6.12 -3.22 -12.86
N VAL A 74 -7.05 -3.07 -11.90
CA VAL A 74 -7.41 -4.09 -10.92
C VAL A 74 -8.62 -4.90 -11.40
N GLN A 75 -8.52 -6.23 -11.30
CA GLN A 75 -9.59 -7.18 -11.54
C GLN A 75 -9.87 -7.95 -10.24
N ILE A 76 -11.13 -7.94 -9.80
CA ILE A 76 -11.58 -8.66 -8.60
C ILE A 76 -12.38 -9.89 -9.04
N HIS A 77 -11.93 -11.06 -8.58
CA HIS A 77 -12.56 -12.35 -8.82
C HIS A 77 -13.12 -12.86 -7.50
N GLU A 78 -14.17 -12.17 -7.02
CA GLU A 78 -14.69 -12.34 -5.67
C GLU A 78 -15.20 -13.76 -5.40
N LEU A 79 -15.87 -14.37 -6.38
CA LEU A 79 -16.38 -15.74 -6.27
C LEU A 79 -15.26 -16.78 -6.22
N GLU A 80 -14.14 -16.50 -6.90
CA GLU A 80 -12.97 -17.35 -6.92
C GLU A 80 -11.98 -17.05 -5.78
N GLY A 81 -12.21 -16.00 -5.00
CA GLY A 81 -11.39 -15.63 -3.84
C GLY A 81 -10.02 -15.04 -4.18
N TRP A 82 -9.84 -14.47 -5.37
CA TRP A 82 -8.56 -13.87 -5.77
C TRP A 82 -8.75 -12.52 -6.49
N TYR A 83 -7.65 -11.80 -6.66
CA TYR A 83 -7.59 -10.59 -7.48
C TYR A 83 -6.29 -10.57 -8.28
N ALA A 84 -6.27 -9.78 -9.35
CA ALA A 84 -5.06 -9.50 -10.09
C ALA A 84 -5.04 -8.04 -10.49
N TYR A 85 -3.85 -7.50 -10.70
CA TYR A 85 -3.70 -6.21 -11.35
C TYR A 85 -2.46 -6.17 -12.21
N THR A 86 -2.49 -5.34 -13.23
CA THR A 86 -1.29 -4.95 -13.96
C THR A 86 -0.88 -3.57 -13.50
N SER A 87 0.32 -3.44 -12.95
CA SER A 87 0.91 -2.14 -12.64
C SER A 87 1.66 -1.63 -13.86
N HIS A 88 1.21 -0.51 -14.40
CA HIS A 88 1.80 0.18 -15.52
C HIS A 88 2.56 1.38 -15.00
N ALA A 89 3.82 1.57 -15.43
CA ALA A 89 4.59 2.76 -15.12
C ALA A 89 5.34 3.26 -16.35
N THR A 90 5.72 4.53 -16.34
CA THR A 90 6.59 5.11 -17.36
C THR A 90 7.92 5.48 -16.72
N CYS A 91 9.00 4.87 -17.20
CA CYS A 91 10.36 5.11 -16.72
C CYS A 91 11.11 6.02 -17.68
N GLU A 92 11.83 7.01 -17.15
CA GLU A 92 12.56 8.02 -17.95
C GLU A 92 11.64 8.76 -18.96
N GLY A 93 10.35 8.87 -18.64
CA GLY A 93 9.33 9.47 -19.51
C GLY A 93 9.03 8.71 -20.81
N LYS A 94 9.66 7.55 -21.04
CA LYS A 94 9.66 6.92 -22.37
C LYS A 94 9.50 5.41 -22.38
N ILE A 95 9.91 4.73 -21.31
CA ILE A 95 9.95 3.28 -21.26
C ILE A 95 8.71 2.80 -20.50
N PRO A 96 7.66 2.32 -21.20
CA PRO A 96 6.54 1.71 -20.52
C PRO A 96 7.00 0.37 -19.93
N ILE A 97 6.74 0.18 -18.65
CA ILE A 97 6.89 -1.11 -17.98
C ILE A 97 5.52 -1.57 -17.49
N SER A 98 5.29 -2.88 -17.49
CA SER A 98 4.05 -3.47 -17.02
C SER A 98 4.38 -4.72 -16.23
N VAL A 99 3.87 -4.76 -15.00
CA VAL A 99 4.14 -5.82 -14.05
C VAL A 99 2.80 -6.44 -13.64
N PRO A 100 2.56 -7.72 -13.98
CA PRO A 100 1.39 -8.42 -13.49
C PRO A 100 1.60 -8.85 -12.03
N VAL A 101 0.59 -8.63 -11.21
CA VAL A 101 0.51 -9.08 -9.82
C VAL A 101 -0.78 -9.87 -9.63
N LYS A 102 -0.70 -10.92 -8.81
CA LYS A 102 -1.85 -11.71 -8.42
C LYS A 102 -1.83 -11.91 -6.91
N GLY A 103 -3.02 -11.91 -6.31
CA GLY A 103 -3.17 -12.14 -4.88
C GLY A 103 -4.46 -12.87 -4.52
N GLU A 104 -4.54 -13.29 -3.27
CA GLU A 104 -5.73 -13.86 -2.63
C GLU A 104 -6.51 -12.75 -1.90
N LEU A 105 -7.84 -12.86 -1.97
CA LEU A 105 -8.74 -12.05 -1.16
C LEU A 105 -8.73 -12.54 0.30
N SER A 106 -9.20 -11.68 1.20
CA SER A 106 -9.37 -12.08 2.60
C SER A 106 -10.35 -13.25 2.73
N LYS A 107 -9.95 -14.28 3.47
CA LYS A 107 -10.83 -15.38 3.91
C LYS A 107 -11.64 -15.01 5.16
N ASP A 108 -11.26 -13.92 5.85
CA ASP A 108 -11.97 -13.40 7.01
C ASP A 108 -12.92 -12.27 6.60
N PRO A 109 -14.25 -12.49 6.63
CA PRO A 109 -15.22 -11.47 6.25
C PRO A 109 -15.22 -10.26 7.19
N SER A 110 -14.64 -10.36 8.40
CA SER A 110 -14.48 -9.23 9.32
C SER A 110 -13.27 -8.33 8.99
N SER A 111 -12.41 -8.78 8.08
CA SER A 111 -11.18 -8.11 7.66
C SER A 111 -11.06 -8.10 6.12
N PRO A 112 -12.03 -7.51 5.39
CA PRO A 112 -12.12 -7.65 3.93
C PRO A 112 -10.97 -6.97 3.16
N GLY A 113 -10.26 -6.03 3.77
CA GLY A 113 -9.07 -5.40 3.18
C GLY A 113 -7.74 -6.08 3.52
N LEU A 114 -7.74 -7.21 4.23
CA LEU A 114 -6.52 -8.01 4.46
C LEU A 114 -6.28 -8.95 3.29
N LEU A 115 -5.55 -8.49 2.28
CA LEU A 115 -5.21 -9.26 1.08
C LEU A 115 -3.80 -9.85 1.22
N HIS A 116 -3.46 -10.75 0.32
CA HIS A 116 -2.10 -11.28 0.21
C HIS A 116 -1.72 -11.39 -1.27
N GLU A 117 -0.51 -11.00 -1.66
CA GLU A 117 -0.08 -11.01 -3.05
C GLU A 117 1.35 -11.49 -3.24
N ASN A 118 1.72 -11.77 -4.48
CA ASN A 118 3.10 -11.98 -4.88
C ASN A 118 3.31 -11.45 -6.30
N PHE A 119 4.54 -11.06 -6.60
CA PHE A 119 4.96 -10.63 -7.93
C PHE A 119 4.81 -11.79 -8.93
N GLY A 120 3.95 -11.61 -9.95
CA GLY A 120 3.66 -12.64 -10.94
C GLY A 120 4.76 -12.89 -11.97
N LEU A 121 5.95 -12.32 -11.79
CA LEU A 121 7.05 -12.39 -12.77
C LEU A 121 7.66 -13.79 -12.93
N PHE A 122 7.41 -14.70 -11.98
CA PHE A 122 7.81 -16.09 -12.11
C PHE A 122 6.62 -16.98 -11.81
N ASN A 123 6.14 -17.70 -12.82
CA ASN A 123 5.10 -18.75 -12.73
C ASN A 123 5.53 -19.97 -11.85
N HIS A 124 6.54 -19.77 -11.00
CA HIS A 124 7.03 -20.66 -9.97
C HIS A 124 7.09 -19.86 -8.67
N THR A 125 6.01 -19.94 -7.91
CA THR A 125 5.93 -19.64 -6.47
C THR A 125 7.11 -20.28 -5.74
N MET A 126 8.08 -19.47 -5.31
CA MET A 126 9.12 -19.92 -4.37
C MET A 126 8.86 -19.47 -2.92
N SER A 127 7.85 -18.63 -2.66
CA SER A 127 7.51 -18.16 -1.31
C SER A 127 6.00 -17.99 -1.11
N SER A 128 5.60 -17.96 0.17
CA SER A 128 4.27 -17.55 0.64
C SER A 128 3.85 -16.20 0.05
N LEU A 129 2.54 -15.96 -0.07
CA LEU A 129 2.02 -14.64 -0.43
C LEU A 129 2.34 -13.64 0.68
N ASP A 130 2.79 -12.45 0.29
CA ASP A 130 3.09 -11.35 1.19
C ASP A 130 1.80 -10.59 1.54
N PRO A 131 1.61 -10.12 2.78
CA PRO A 131 0.46 -9.30 3.13
C PRO A 131 0.40 -8.03 2.28
N ASN A 132 -0.77 -7.73 1.69
CA ASN A 132 -1.11 -6.43 1.11
C ASN A 132 -2.45 -5.96 1.68
N MET A 133 -2.42 -4.87 2.44
CA MET A 133 -3.51 -4.45 3.28
C MET A 133 -4.14 -3.17 2.75
N ILE A 134 -5.39 -3.21 2.30
CA ILE A 134 -6.21 -2.00 2.12
C ILE A 134 -6.70 -1.58 3.50
N PHE A 135 -6.04 -0.59 4.09
CA PHE A 135 -6.28 -0.20 5.49
C PHE A 135 -7.15 1.07 5.61
N GLU A 136 -7.29 1.86 4.54
CA GLU A 136 -8.16 3.03 4.51
C GLU A 136 -8.77 3.23 3.12
N ALA A 137 -10.03 3.67 3.09
CA ALA A 137 -10.72 4.06 1.87
C ALA A 137 -11.50 5.37 2.08
N GLN A 138 -11.64 6.17 1.01
CA GLN A 138 -12.52 7.33 0.97
C GLN A 138 -13.56 7.17 -0.13
N TYR A 139 -14.76 7.63 0.16
CA TYR A 139 -15.93 7.50 -0.71
C TYR A 139 -16.48 8.88 -1.04
N ASN A 140 -17.01 9.05 -2.25
CA ASN A 140 -17.72 10.26 -2.64
C ASN A 140 -19.18 10.25 -2.13
N GLU A 141 -19.94 11.30 -2.45
CA GLU A 141 -21.36 11.43 -2.06
C GLU A 141 -22.27 10.32 -2.62
N ARG A 142 -21.82 9.60 -3.66
CA ARG A 142 -22.53 8.46 -4.25
C ARG A 142 -22.15 7.13 -3.61
N GLY A 143 -21.24 7.14 -2.63
CA GLY A 143 -20.71 5.92 -2.02
C GLY A 143 -19.67 5.19 -2.88
N GLU A 144 -19.16 5.81 -3.94
CA GLU A 144 -18.13 5.22 -4.80
C GLU A 144 -16.76 5.45 -4.17
N MET A 145 -15.92 4.41 -4.15
CA MET A 145 -14.55 4.50 -3.63
C MET A 145 -13.67 5.31 -4.58
N VAL A 146 -13.14 6.44 -4.09
CA VAL A 146 -12.36 7.40 -4.89
C VAL A 146 -10.88 7.46 -4.51
N LEU A 147 -10.56 7.00 -3.30
CA LEU A 147 -9.20 6.88 -2.79
C LEU A 147 -9.11 5.62 -1.92
N ALA A 148 -8.01 4.90 -2.05
CA ALA A 148 -7.67 3.75 -1.22
C ALA A 148 -6.20 3.87 -0.79
N MET A 149 -5.90 3.47 0.44
CA MET A 149 -4.53 3.38 0.92
C MET A 149 -4.17 1.93 1.19
N THR A 150 -3.03 1.51 0.67
CA THR A 150 -2.54 0.14 0.82
C THR A 150 -1.19 0.10 1.51
N TYR A 151 -0.93 -0.98 2.22
CA TYR A 151 0.36 -1.26 2.84
C TYR A 151 0.75 -2.72 2.59
N ALA A 152 1.84 -2.94 1.87
CA ALA A 152 2.37 -4.26 1.57
C ALA A 152 3.66 -4.55 2.35
N CYS A 153 3.80 -5.79 2.82
CA CYS A 153 4.94 -6.27 3.59
C CYS A 153 5.78 -7.23 2.74
N LEU A 154 6.70 -6.68 1.95
CA LEU A 154 7.44 -7.39 0.90
C LEU A 154 8.59 -8.28 1.41
N GLY A 155 8.84 -8.27 2.71
CA GLY A 155 9.93 -9.04 3.32
C GLY A 155 11.30 -8.64 2.75
N TRP A 156 12.13 -9.63 2.46
CA TRP A 156 13.50 -9.43 1.99
C TRP A 156 13.57 -9.51 0.46
N LEU A 157 13.81 -8.38 -0.21
CA LEU A 157 13.83 -8.31 -1.67
C LEU A 157 15.13 -8.84 -2.33
N LEU A 158 16.20 -9.06 -1.56
CA LEU A 158 17.47 -9.59 -2.07
C LEU A 158 17.69 -11.05 -1.63
N PRO A 159 18.25 -11.91 -2.50
CA PRO A 159 18.36 -13.36 -2.26
C PRO A 159 19.41 -13.77 -1.20
N VAL A 160 20.04 -12.83 -0.50
CA VAL A 160 21.07 -13.13 0.52
C VAL A 160 20.69 -12.50 1.86
N PRO A 161 19.84 -13.17 2.66
CA PRO A 161 19.68 -12.81 4.07
C PRO A 161 21.04 -12.95 4.80
N PRO A 162 21.41 -12.04 5.72
CA PRO A 162 20.66 -10.89 6.22
C PRO A 162 21.23 -9.54 5.72
N ILE A 163 21.64 -9.41 4.45
CA ILE A 163 22.13 -8.11 3.96
C ILE A 163 20.91 -7.22 3.63
N GLY A 164 20.50 -6.40 4.60
CA GLY A 164 19.45 -5.39 4.43
C GLY A 164 18.39 -5.40 5.53
N GLU A 165 17.29 -4.73 5.25
CA GLU A 165 16.12 -4.65 6.12
C GLU A 165 14.89 -5.12 5.34
N PRO A 166 13.87 -5.65 6.03
CA PRO A 166 12.56 -5.88 5.43
C PRO A 166 12.07 -4.63 4.71
N LYS A 167 11.41 -4.83 3.58
CA LYS A 167 10.88 -3.76 2.75
C LYS A 167 9.36 -3.74 2.81
N PHE A 168 8.83 -2.53 2.80
CA PHE A 168 7.41 -2.24 2.87
C PHE A 168 7.03 -1.31 1.72
N SER A 169 5.77 -1.34 1.32
CA SER A 169 5.24 -0.47 0.28
C SER A 169 3.94 0.16 0.79
N PHE A 170 4.00 1.45 1.08
CA PHE A 170 2.85 2.29 1.35
C PHE A 170 2.40 2.94 0.06
N ASN A 171 1.11 2.87 -0.27
CA ASN A 171 0.55 3.45 -1.48
C ASN A 171 -0.73 4.24 -1.20
N VAL A 172 -0.86 5.39 -1.86
CA VAL A 172 -2.13 6.11 -2.01
C VAL A 172 -2.57 5.94 -3.45
N LEU A 173 -3.71 5.25 -3.62
CA LEU A 173 -4.34 4.97 -4.90
C LEU A 173 -5.56 5.87 -5.06
N SER A 174 -5.69 6.56 -6.20
CA SER A 174 -6.81 7.44 -6.49
C SER A 174 -7.46 7.14 -7.83
N ARG A 175 -8.78 7.35 -7.93
CA ARG A 175 -9.51 7.33 -9.20
C ARG A 175 -9.20 8.53 -10.10
N ARG A 176 -8.57 9.58 -9.56
CA ARG A 176 -8.27 10.82 -10.29
C ARG A 176 -6.78 11.18 -10.19
N ARG A 177 -6.29 11.92 -11.17
CA ARG A 177 -4.89 12.36 -11.30
C ARG A 177 -4.66 13.82 -10.87
N ASN A 178 -5.72 14.60 -10.67
CA ASN A 178 -5.66 16.03 -10.40
C ASN A 178 -5.48 16.32 -8.89
N TRP A 179 -4.38 15.85 -8.33
CA TRP A 179 -3.99 16.15 -6.96
C TRP A 179 -2.88 17.21 -6.94
N THR A 180 -2.89 18.10 -5.96
CA THR A 180 -1.72 18.92 -5.66
C THR A 180 -0.78 18.16 -4.73
N THR A 181 0.52 18.47 -4.77
CA THR A 181 1.48 17.89 -3.82
C THR A 181 1.11 18.20 -2.36
N SER A 182 0.52 19.38 -2.07
CA SER A 182 0.06 19.71 -0.71
C SER A 182 -1.08 18.80 -0.24
N ASP A 183 -2.08 18.55 -1.10
CA ASP A 183 -3.20 17.66 -0.75
C ASP A 183 -2.68 16.24 -0.45
N LEU A 184 -1.74 15.74 -1.26
CA LEU A 184 -1.17 14.41 -1.06
C LEU A 184 -0.36 14.31 0.24
N ARG A 185 0.40 15.37 0.60
CA ARG A 185 1.10 15.41 1.88
C ARG A 185 0.14 15.38 3.06
N GLU A 186 -0.99 16.09 2.96
CA GLU A 186 -2.03 16.05 3.99
C GLU A 186 -2.66 14.66 4.11
N VAL A 187 -2.96 14.00 2.98
CA VAL A 187 -3.45 12.61 2.96
C VAL A 187 -2.48 11.67 3.67
N VAL A 188 -1.18 11.73 3.35
CA VAL A 188 -0.15 10.90 3.98
C VAL A 188 -0.02 11.22 5.47
N ALA A 189 0.00 12.50 5.85
CA ALA A 189 0.10 12.90 7.25
C ALA A 189 -1.09 12.40 8.09
N ASN A 190 -2.30 12.43 7.52
CA ASN A 190 -3.50 11.89 8.16
C ASN A 190 -3.41 10.38 8.34
N ALA A 191 -2.93 9.64 7.33
CA ALA A 191 -2.70 8.21 7.42
C ALA A 191 -1.68 7.86 8.51
N THR A 192 -0.54 8.57 8.56
CA THR A 192 0.49 8.39 9.60
C THR A 192 -0.09 8.64 10.99
N LYS A 193 -0.88 9.70 11.16
CA LYS A 193 -1.53 10.00 12.44
C LYS A 193 -2.54 8.93 12.83
N ALA A 194 -3.38 8.49 11.91
CA ALA A 194 -4.42 7.49 12.13
C ALA A 194 -3.85 6.11 12.51
N THR A 195 -2.67 5.79 11.97
CA THR A 195 -1.91 4.55 12.25
C THR A 195 -0.85 4.72 13.33
N GLN A 196 -0.83 5.86 14.03
CA GLN A 196 0.12 6.15 15.12
C GLN A 196 1.59 6.03 14.70
N GLY A 197 1.90 6.24 13.42
CA GLY A 197 3.26 6.17 12.88
C GLY A 197 3.77 4.74 12.63
N LEU A 198 2.90 3.73 12.62
CA LEU A 198 3.31 2.33 12.39
C LEU A 198 3.77 2.04 10.96
N LEU A 199 3.45 2.90 10.00
CA LEU A 199 3.75 2.70 8.58
C LEU A 199 5.08 3.35 8.19
N ASP A 200 5.90 2.65 7.41
CA ASP A 200 7.09 3.26 6.79
C ASP A 200 6.66 4.21 5.64
N VAL A 201 6.67 5.50 5.96
CA VAL A 201 6.31 6.59 5.05
C VAL A 201 7.44 7.61 4.87
N ALA A 202 8.66 7.30 5.32
CA ALA A 202 9.76 8.28 5.35
C ALA A 202 10.15 8.76 3.94
N ASN A 203 10.04 7.88 2.95
CA ASN A 203 10.51 8.11 1.58
C ASN A 203 9.37 8.16 0.56
N VAL A 204 8.20 8.67 0.96
CA VAL A 204 7.05 8.78 0.04
C VAL A 204 7.40 9.68 -1.14
N ARG A 205 7.27 9.10 -2.34
CA ARG A 205 7.30 9.81 -3.62
C ARG A 205 5.89 10.22 -3.99
N PHE A 206 5.72 11.43 -4.51
CA PHE A 206 4.44 11.98 -4.91
C PHE A 206 4.36 12.11 -6.43
N ALA A 207 3.24 11.68 -7.00
CA ALA A 207 2.90 11.86 -8.41
C ALA A 207 1.63 12.73 -8.49
N ASP A 208 1.85 14.04 -8.56
CA ASP A 208 0.78 15.03 -8.61
C ASP A 208 0.25 15.26 -10.04
N GLN A 209 -0.64 16.25 -10.19
CA GLN A 209 -1.22 16.60 -11.49
C GLN A 209 -0.17 16.90 -12.56
N GLN A 210 0.91 17.60 -12.20
CA GLN A 210 1.96 17.94 -13.16
C GLN A 210 2.71 16.69 -13.62
N THR A 211 3.00 15.78 -12.68
CA THR A 211 3.63 14.48 -12.98
C THR A 211 2.80 13.68 -13.98
N TYR A 212 1.49 13.57 -13.76
CA TYR A 212 0.61 12.84 -14.68
C TYR A 212 0.37 13.56 -16.01
N ALA A 213 0.42 14.90 -16.02
CA ALA A 213 0.31 15.68 -17.24
C ALA A 213 1.51 15.45 -18.17
N SER A 214 2.75 15.40 -17.63
CA SER A 214 3.95 15.16 -18.44
C SER A 214 3.94 13.79 -19.11
N CYS A 215 3.42 12.76 -18.44
CA CYS A 215 3.32 11.43 -19.03
C CYS A 215 2.24 11.32 -20.11
N ALA A 216 1.21 12.19 -20.09
CA ALA A 216 0.17 12.19 -21.10
C ALA A 216 0.62 12.92 -22.38
N SER A 217 1.45 13.96 -22.26
CA SER A 217 2.01 14.70 -23.40
C SER A 217 3.03 13.91 -24.21
N ASP A 218 3.62 12.87 -23.62
CA ASP A 218 4.62 12.02 -24.30
C ASP A 218 3.97 10.84 -25.06
N ILE A 219 2.64 10.67 -24.98
CA ILE A 219 1.86 9.73 -25.82
C ILE A 219 1.25 10.51 -26.99
N THR A 220 2.09 11.20 -27.76
CA THR A 220 1.78 11.51 -29.16
C THR A 220 2.45 10.46 -30.02
N VAL A 221 1.67 9.46 -30.43
CA VAL A 221 1.99 8.56 -31.54
C VAL A 221 1.73 9.28 -32.86
#